data_AF-A0A7C4ISP0-F1
#
_entry.id   AF-A0A7C4ISP0-F1
#
_cell.length_a   1.000
_cell.length_b   1.000
_cell.length_c   1.000
_cell.angle_alpha   90.00
_cell.angle_beta   90.00
_cell.angle_gamma   90.00
#
_symmetry.space_group_name_H-M   'P 1'
#
loop_
_entity.id
_entity.type
_entity.pdbx_description
1 polymer ?
#
loop_
_entity_poly.entity_id
_entity_poly.type
_entity_poly.pdbx_seq_one_letter_code
_entity_poly.pdbx_strand_id
1 'polypeptide(L)'
;MNRRDFLGGSAAVVFGLRSAFAAEGPAAGNARDELYAQVVALYMNAQWDDLNAELKSAAAKLSTLPMTRRNDIVYIRQALNECYPAWWKDVKADRQTTFTQQVFGQELRITFDPNAQPGVNMNQVGSERRLTVSWRAAEMDSPEHAEHSYTRGDLANLGVWQAMGMARVWQNLPVQALINPSEADKKRLQFFFDYWAAVTALYYCAPPARHWALWLDLAAFEEKYRKALFAGPRRVAGELFLVEVLNNPESYPSVSLPTTPLGEPLVENLALHCKKQFSRSKHWTVPEEKRFRLAVKTFAAANERTVKDGGTVRLPNGLSASIDPDAD
;
A
#
# COMPACT_ATOMS: atom_id res chain seq x y z
N MET A 1 -0.26 49.25 38.47
CA MET A 1 -0.21 49.83 37.11
C MET A 1 -1.04 48.91 36.22
N ASN A 2 -2.34 49.22 36.05
CA ASN A 2 -2.91 50.00 34.94
C ASN A 2 -2.67 49.34 33.57
N ARG A 3 -3.65 49.16 32.67
CA ARG A 3 -5.12 49.30 32.64
C ARG A 3 -5.51 48.99 31.18
N ARG A 4 -6.68 48.36 30.98
CA ARG A 4 -7.64 48.55 29.88
C ARG A 4 -7.28 48.02 28.48
N ASP A 5 -8.05 47.08 27.94
CA ASP A 5 -9.43 47.17 27.37
C ASP A 5 -9.43 47.74 25.94
N PHE A 6 -9.93 46.93 25.00
CA PHE A 6 -10.96 47.21 23.97
C PHE A 6 -10.77 46.19 22.82
N LEU A 7 -11.65 45.19 22.66
CA LEU A 7 -13.01 45.21 22.10
C LEU A 7 -13.04 44.92 20.59
N GLY A 8 -13.87 43.92 20.26
CA GLY A 8 -14.81 44.03 19.14
C GLY A 8 -14.42 43.27 17.89
N GLY A 9 -15.30 42.37 17.44
CA GLY A 9 -15.21 41.85 16.08
C GLY A 9 -16.00 40.58 15.79
N SER A 10 -17.32 40.65 15.97
CA SER A 10 -18.39 40.01 15.20
C SER A 10 -18.17 38.65 14.50
N ALA A 11 -19.11 37.75 14.82
CA ALA A 11 -19.47 36.55 14.07
C ALA A 11 -19.66 36.81 12.55
N ALA A 12 -19.19 35.86 11.74
CA ALA A 12 -19.67 35.66 10.38
C ALA A 12 -20.24 34.24 10.27
N VAL A 13 -21.52 34.13 10.58
CA VAL A 13 -22.39 33.07 10.08
C VAL A 13 -22.55 33.32 8.58
N VAL A 14 -22.01 32.44 7.74
CA VAL A 14 -22.35 32.43 6.31
C VAL A 14 -23.39 31.35 6.09
N PHE A 15 -24.65 31.76 6.26
CA PHE A 15 -25.83 31.09 5.73
C PHE A 15 -26.35 31.92 4.55
N GLY A 16 -26.64 31.27 3.42
CA GLY A 16 -27.28 31.85 2.22
C GLY A 16 -26.30 32.01 1.05
N LEU A 17 -26.60 31.58 -0.18
CA LEU A 17 -27.90 31.43 -0.82
C LEU A 17 -27.98 30.14 -1.66
N ARG A 18 -29.10 29.42 -1.49
CA ARG A 18 -29.68 28.61 -2.57
C ARG A 18 -30.28 29.58 -3.59
N SER A 19 -29.57 29.81 -4.69
CA SER A 19 -30.19 30.40 -5.87
C SER A 19 -30.99 29.31 -6.58
N ALA A 20 -32.31 29.46 -6.56
CA ALA A 20 -33.21 28.77 -7.45
C ALA A 20 -32.99 29.31 -8.88
N PHE A 21 -32.18 28.61 -9.65
CA PHE A 21 -32.29 28.63 -11.10
C PHE A 21 -32.90 27.30 -11.52
N ALA A 22 -34.14 27.38 -12.02
CA ALA A 22 -34.72 26.34 -12.83
C ALA A 22 -33.92 26.27 -14.15
N ALA A 23 -32.81 25.52 -14.11
CA ALA A 23 -32.19 24.98 -15.30
C ALA A 23 -32.74 23.57 -15.46
N GLU A 24 -33.26 23.25 -16.64
CA GLU A 24 -33.58 21.89 -17.05
C GLU A 24 -32.42 20.97 -16.64
N GLY A 25 -32.71 20.02 -15.75
CA GLY A 25 -31.69 19.23 -15.09
C GLY A 25 -30.82 18.50 -16.11
N PRO A 26 -29.50 18.36 -15.86
CA PRO A 26 -28.67 17.52 -16.69
C PRO A 26 -29.28 16.11 -16.69
N ALA A 27 -29.50 15.58 -17.89
CA ALA A 27 -30.04 14.25 -18.12
C ALA A 27 -29.46 13.26 -17.10
N ALA A 28 -30.30 12.39 -16.52
CA ALA A 28 -29.95 11.45 -15.46
C ALA A 28 -28.73 10.53 -15.75
N GLY A 29 -28.18 10.57 -16.97
CA GLY A 29 -26.86 10.02 -17.32
C GLY A 29 -25.68 10.72 -16.64
N ASN A 30 -25.69 12.05 -16.46
CA ASN A 30 -24.54 12.78 -15.91
C ASN A 30 -24.36 12.54 -14.40
N ALA A 31 -25.43 12.57 -13.61
CA ALA A 31 -25.34 12.43 -12.15
C ALA A 31 -24.85 11.03 -11.70
N ARG A 32 -25.14 9.98 -12.49
CA ARG A 32 -24.65 8.61 -12.21
C ARG A 32 -23.17 8.47 -12.55
N ASP A 33 -22.74 9.12 -13.61
CA ASP A 33 -21.35 9.14 -14.06
C ASP A 33 -20.48 9.93 -13.09
N GLU A 34 -20.98 11.07 -12.61
CA GLU A 34 -20.37 11.87 -11.55
C GLU A 34 -20.24 11.09 -10.25
N LEU A 35 -21.30 10.40 -9.80
CA LEU A 35 -21.25 9.57 -8.60
C LEU A 35 -20.18 8.46 -8.72
N TYR A 36 -20.12 7.78 -9.85
CA TYR A 36 -19.08 6.77 -10.10
C TYR A 36 -17.68 7.38 -10.07
N ALA A 37 -17.49 8.50 -10.77
CA ALA A 37 -16.21 9.20 -10.82
C ALA A 37 -15.78 9.69 -9.42
N GLN A 38 -16.71 10.17 -8.60
CA GLN A 38 -16.45 10.55 -7.21
C GLN A 38 -15.98 9.36 -6.38
N VAL A 39 -16.67 8.21 -6.43
CA VAL A 39 -16.24 7.01 -5.71
C VAL A 39 -14.85 6.55 -6.15
N VAL A 40 -14.56 6.56 -7.45
CA VAL A 40 -13.24 6.24 -7.98
C VAL A 40 -12.19 7.22 -7.48
N ALA A 41 -12.47 8.53 -7.50
CA ALA A 41 -11.55 9.55 -7.02
C ALA A 41 -11.25 9.38 -5.53
N LEU A 42 -12.27 9.15 -4.69
CA LEU A 42 -12.09 8.90 -3.26
C LEU A 42 -11.22 7.65 -3.01
N TYR A 43 -11.42 6.58 -3.79
CA TYR A 43 -10.62 5.37 -3.73
C TYR A 43 -9.16 5.59 -4.13
N MET A 44 -8.93 6.18 -5.31
CA MET A 44 -7.58 6.38 -5.87
C MET A 44 -6.76 7.38 -5.07
N ASN A 45 -7.40 8.25 -4.26
CA ASN A 45 -6.73 9.21 -3.38
C ASN A 45 -6.76 8.79 -1.89
N ALA A 46 -7.11 7.53 -1.58
CA ALA A 46 -7.12 7.00 -0.21
C ALA A 46 -7.99 7.79 0.78
N GLN A 47 -9.08 8.43 0.32
CA GLN A 47 -10.01 9.18 1.16
C GLN A 47 -11.02 8.23 1.80
N TRP A 48 -10.55 7.40 2.74
CA TRP A 48 -11.26 6.21 3.20
C TRP A 48 -12.56 6.46 3.95
N ASP A 49 -12.58 7.46 4.83
CA ASP A 49 -13.79 7.78 5.60
C ASP A 49 -14.90 8.32 4.69
N ASP A 50 -14.55 9.21 3.77
CA ASP A 50 -15.47 9.75 2.75
C ASP A 50 -15.94 8.67 1.77
N LEU A 51 -15.02 7.81 1.30
CA LEU A 51 -15.34 6.68 0.45
C LEU A 51 -16.37 5.76 1.12
N ASN A 52 -16.13 5.39 2.38
CA ASN A 52 -17.04 4.52 3.13
C ASN A 52 -18.41 5.17 3.33
N ALA A 53 -18.46 6.49 3.58
CA ALA A 53 -19.70 7.24 3.70
C ALA A 53 -20.48 7.24 2.38
N GLU A 54 -19.84 7.57 1.26
CA GLU A 54 -20.45 7.62 -0.08
C GLU A 54 -20.94 6.23 -0.54
N LEU A 55 -20.14 5.19 -0.33
CA LEU A 55 -20.52 3.81 -0.65
C LEU A 55 -21.76 3.36 0.13
N LYS A 56 -21.97 3.85 1.36
CA LYS A 56 -23.16 3.53 2.16
C LYS A 56 -24.36 4.36 1.74
N SER A 57 -24.21 5.69 1.65
CA SER A 57 -25.32 6.61 1.35
C SER A 57 -25.88 6.41 -0.06
N ALA A 58 -25.03 6.08 -1.03
CA ALA A 58 -25.41 5.94 -2.44
C ALA A 58 -25.62 4.49 -2.89
N ALA A 59 -25.70 3.51 -1.98
CA ALA A 59 -25.73 2.08 -2.31
C ALA A 59 -26.78 1.69 -3.37
N ALA A 60 -28.02 2.18 -3.23
CA ALA A 60 -29.10 1.91 -4.18
C ALA A 60 -28.82 2.52 -5.57
N LYS A 61 -28.22 3.71 -5.64
CA LYS A 61 -27.85 4.34 -6.92
C LYS A 61 -26.70 3.56 -7.57
N LEU A 62 -25.67 3.20 -6.81
CA LEU A 62 -24.52 2.43 -7.29
C LEU A 62 -24.93 1.05 -7.84
N SER A 63 -25.96 0.40 -7.27
CA SER A 63 -26.46 -0.88 -7.79
C SER A 63 -27.13 -0.80 -9.16
N THR A 64 -27.47 0.40 -9.63
CA THR A 64 -28.09 0.65 -10.95
C THR A 64 -27.07 1.02 -12.05
N LEU A 65 -25.78 1.09 -11.72
CA LEU A 65 -24.73 1.37 -12.70
C LEU A 65 -24.61 0.25 -13.74
N PRO A 66 -24.04 0.53 -14.93
CA PRO A 66 -23.66 -0.50 -15.89
C PRO A 66 -22.76 -1.58 -15.27
N MET A 67 -22.80 -2.80 -15.82
CA MET A 67 -22.12 -3.98 -15.25
C MET A 67 -20.64 -3.72 -14.95
N THR A 68 -19.90 -3.14 -15.90
CA THR A 68 -18.46 -2.85 -15.74
C THR A 68 -18.19 -1.99 -14.50
N ARG A 69 -18.93 -0.89 -14.34
CA ARG A 69 -18.77 0.01 -13.19
C ARG A 69 -19.24 -0.64 -11.89
N ARG A 70 -20.28 -1.49 -11.92
CA ARG A 70 -20.66 -2.27 -10.72
C ARG A 70 -19.57 -3.21 -10.27
N ASN A 71 -18.86 -3.85 -11.19
CA ASN A 71 -17.72 -4.71 -10.87
C ASN A 71 -16.57 -3.91 -10.22
N ASP A 72 -16.36 -2.66 -10.66
CA ASP A 72 -15.39 -1.77 -10.03
C ASP A 72 -15.84 -1.35 -8.62
N ILE A 73 -17.11 -1.04 -8.40
CA ILE A 73 -17.65 -0.75 -7.06
C ILE A 73 -17.52 -1.96 -6.12
N VAL A 74 -17.80 -3.18 -6.60
CA VAL A 74 -17.61 -4.42 -5.83
C VAL A 74 -16.14 -4.57 -5.43
N TYR A 75 -15.23 -4.35 -6.39
CA TYR A 75 -13.80 -4.38 -6.15
C TYR A 75 -13.36 -3.33 -5.12
N ILE A 76 -13.79 -2.08 -5.27
CA ILE A 76 -13.45 -0.97 -4.36
C ILE A 76 -13.93 -1.27 -2.94
N ARG A 77 -15.12 -1.85 -2.76
CA ARG A 77 -15.61 -2.29 -1.42
C ARG A 77 -14.71 -3.36 -0.81
N GLN A 78 -14.28 -4.34 -1.61
CA GLN A 78 -13.36 -5.37 -1.14
C GLN A 78 -12.01 -4.75 -0.76
N ALA A 79 -11.45 -3.90 -1.63
CA ALA A 79 -10.18 -3.24 -1.41
C ALA A 79 -10.22 -2.33 -0.18
N LEU A 80 -11.31 -1.58 0.06
CA LEU A 80 -11.50 -0.78 1.26
C LEU A 80 -11.37 -1.63 2.54
N ASN A 81 -12.02 -2.79 2.59
CA ASN A 81 -11.95 -3.67 3.76
C ASN A 81 -10.58 -4.29 3.98
N GLU A 82 -9.81 -4.51 2.90
CA GLU A 82 -8.46 -5.06 2.97
C GLU A 82 -7.42 -3.99 3.30
N CYS A 83 -7.53 -2.79 2.74
CA CYS A 83 -6.55 -1.70 2.85
C CYS A 83 -6.80 -0.75 4.04
N TYR A 84 -8.05 -0.65 4.49
CA TYR A 84 -8.50 0.20 5.61
C TYR A 84 -9.43 -0.60 6.54
N PRO A 85 -8.89 -1.63 7.21
CA PRO A 85 -9.67 -2.50 8.09
C PRO A 85 -10.24 -1.75 9.29
N ALA A 86 -11.25 -2.33 9.94
CA ALA A 86 -12.00 -1.66 11.01
C ALA A 86 -11.11 -1.14 12.16
N TRP A 87 -10.06 -1.89 12.53
CA TRP A 87 -9.11 -1.52 13.59
C TRP A 87 -8.28 -0.27 13.26
N TRP A 88 -8.23 0.16 11.99
CA TRP A 88 -7.48 1.34 11.56
C TRP A 88 -7.90 2.61 12.33
N LYS A 89 -9.20 2.74 12.63
CA LYS A 89 -9.73 3.87 13.41
C LYS A 89 -9.26 3.87 14.86
N ASP A 90 -9.07 2.67 15.43
CA ASP A 90 -8.67 2.52 16.83
C ASP A 90 -7.20 2.87 17.02
N VAL A 91 -6.34 2.42 16.11
CA VAL A 91 -4.90 2.73 16.13
C VAL A 91 -4.62 4.20 15.80
N LYS A 92 -5.42 4.82 14.91
CA LYS A 92 -5.36 6.27 14.63
C LYS A 92 -5.67 7.12 15.86
N ALA A 93 -6.48 6.61 16.77
CA ALA A 93 -6.80 7.28 18.02
C ALA A 93 -5.66 7.21 19.05
N ASP A 94 -4.47 6.73 18.66
CA ASP A 94 -3.27 6.64 19.50
C ASP A 94 -3.48 5.80 20.77
N ARG A 95 -4.29 4.75 20.65
CA ARG A 95 -4.63 3.84 21.76
C ARG A 95 -4.04 2.46 21.53
N GLN A 96 -3.43 1.91 22.58
CA GLN A 96 -3.01 0.52 22.56
C GLN A 96 -4.21 -0.38 22.26
N THR A 97 -4.12 -1.17 21.19
CA THR A 97 -5.25 -1.94 20.66
C THR A 97 -4.79 -3.31 20.20
N THR A 98 -5.49 -4.36 20.62
CA THR A 98 -5.29 -5.72 20.09
C THR A 98 -6.31 -6.00 19.00
N PHE A 99 -5.85 -6.46 17.84
CA PHE A 99 -6.71 -6.81 16.71
C PHE A 99 -6.20 -8.06 16.00
N THR A 100 -7.05 -8.60 15.14
CA THR A 100 -6.74 -9.73 14.28
C THR A 100 -6.78 -9.27 12.83
N GLN A 101 -5.75 -9.63 12.05
CA GLN A 101 -5.63 -9.26 10.65
C GLN A 101 -5.28 -10.48 9.80
N GLN A 102 -5.98 -10.64 8.68
CA GLN A 102 -5.66 -11.66 7.68
C GLN A 102 -4.64 -11.11 6.69
N VAL A 103 -3.48 -11.75 6.58
CA VAL A 103 -2.42 -11.40 5.62
C VAL A 103 -2.10 -12.63 4.78
N PHE A 104 -2.46 -12.57 3.48
CA PHE A 104 -2.33 -13.69 2.53
C PHE A 104 -2.89 -15.01 3.06
N GLY A 105 -4.06 -14.97 3.71
CA GLY A 105 -4.73 -16.15 4.27
C GLY A 105 -4.20 -16.63 5.62
N GLN A 106 -3.24 -15.91 6.21
CA GLN A 106 -2.75 -16.19 7.56
C GLN A 106 -3.32 -15.18 8.55
N GLU A 107 -3.88 -15.70 9.62
CA GLU A 107 -4.40 -14.90 10.72
C GLU A 107 -3.27 -14.42 11.63
N LEU A 108 -3.12 -13.11 11.77
CA LEU A 108 -2.17 -12.49 12.67
C LEU A 108 -2.91 -11.86 13.85
N ARG A 109 -2.54 -12.25 15.07
CA ARG A 109 -2.99 -11.57 16.30
C ARG A 109 -1.94 -10.57 16.75
N ILE A 110 -2.28 -9.29 16.69
CA ILE A 110 -1.33 -8.19 16.83
C ILE A 110 -1.82 -7.20 17.89
N THR A 111 -0.88 -6.67 18.66
CA THR A 111 -1.09 -5.54 19.57
C THR A 111 -0.38 -4.32 19.00
N PHE A 112 -1.13 -3.28 18.63
CA PHE A 112 -0.55 -1.96 18.40
C PHE A 112 -0.24 -1.31 19.75
N ASP A 113 0.98 -0.81 19.92
CA ASP A 113 1.40 -0.02 21.08
C ASP A 113 2.08 1.27 20.60
N PRO A 114 1.44 2.44 20.73
CA PRO A 114 1.99 3.70 20.24
C PRO A 114 3.25 4.16 20.99
N ASN A 115 3.51 3.60 22.19
CA ASN A 115 4.66 3.95 23.02
C ASN A 115 5.88 3.05 22.77
N ALA A 116 5.70 1.95 22.03
CA ALA A 116 6.80 1.06 21.66
C ALA A 116 7.66 1.65 20.53
N GLN A 117 8.89 1.15 20.38
CA GLN A 117 9.73 1.53 19.24
C GLN A 117 9.04 1.15 17.91
N PRO A 118 9.03 2.06 16.91
CA PRO A 118 8.41 1.79 15.61
C PRO A 118 8.94 0.51 14.96
N GLY A 119 8.05 -0.25 14.31
CA GLY A 119 8.36 -1.53 13.70
C GLY A 119 7.61 -2.68 14.34
N VAL A 120 8.20 -3.87 14.30
CA VAL A 120 7.61 -5.10 14.83
C VAL A 120 8.50 -5.68 15.91
N ASN A 121 7.91 -5.92 17.07
CA ASN A 121 8.55 -6.60 18.18
C ASN A 121 7.80 -7.91 18.45
N MET A 122 8.53 -9.01 18.53
CA MET A 122 7.99 -10.29 18.96
C MET A 122 8.42 -10.55 20.39
N ASN A 123 7.46 -10.74 21.28
CA ASN A 123 7.68 -11.16 22.65
C ASN A 123 7.08 -12.55 22.87
N GLN A 124 7.80 -13.41 23.57
CA GLN A 124 7.28 -14.70 23.99
C GLN A 124 6.78 -14.61 25.44
N VAL A 125 5.49 -14.82 25.66
CA VAL A 125 4.86 -14.83 26.98
C VAL A 125 4.34 -16.23 27.25
N GLY A 126 5.12 -17.02 27.99
CA GLY A 126 4.88 -18.45 28.14
C GLY A 126 5.00 -19.18 26.81
N SER A 127 3.94 -19.89 26.40
CA SER A 127 3.86 -20.56 25.09
C SER A 127 3.27 -19.68 23.98
N GLU A 128 2.73 -18.49 24.32
CA GLU A 128 2.11 -17.60 23.35
C GLU A 128 3.14 -16.62 22.76
N ARG A 129 3.12 -16.45 21.44
CA ARG A 129 3.83 -15.37 20.77
C ARG A 129 2.92 -14.16 20.70
N ARG A 130 3.41 -13.03 21.21
CA ARG A 130 2.75 -11.74 21.11
C ARG A 130 3.53 -10.86 20.15
N LEU A 131 2.86 -10.49 19.07
CA LEU A 131 3.38 -9.55 18.10
C LEU A 131 2.91 -8.16 18.50
N THR A 132 3.85 -7.30 18.85
CA THR A 132 3.60 -5.88 19.08
C THR A 132 4.09 -5.10 17.87
N VAL A 133 3.24 -4.22 17.34
CA VAL A 133 3.59 -3.30 16.27
C VAL A 133 3.47 -1.87 16.76
N SER A 134 4.29 -0.98 16.21
CA SER A 134 4.23 0.45 16.51
C SER A 134 4.53 1.26 15.27
N TRP A 135 3.86 2.39 15.15
CA TRP A 135 4.02 3.43 14.15
C TRP A 135 3.45 4.72 14.70
N ARG A 136 3.73 5.85 14.04
CA ARG A 136 3.24 7.15 14.45
C ARG A 136 1.77 7.31 14.06
N ALA A 137 0.86 7.13 15.00
CA ALA A 137 -0.58 7.28 14.78
C ALA A 137 -0.95 8.66 14.19
N ALA A 138 -0.27 9.72 14.63
CA ALA A 138 -0.50 11.09 14.15
C ALA A 138 -0.18 11.30 12.65
N GLU A 139 0.62 10.42 12.05
CA GLU A 139 0.96 10.48 10.62
C GLU A 139 -0.05 9.73 9.75
N MET A 140 -0.88 8.87 10.34
CA MET A 140 -1.88 8.07 9.63
C MET A 140 -2.96 8.96 8.98
N ASP A 141 -3.18 8.78 7.69
CA ASP A 141 -4.10 9.57 6.86
C ASP A 141 -3.81 11.09 6.88
N SER A 142 -2.60 11.49 7.29
CA SER A 142 -2.19 12.89 7.28
C SER A 142 -2.05 13.38 5.83
N PRO A 143 -2.74 14.45 5.42
CA PRO A 143 -2.63 15.01 4.07
C PRO A 143 -1.35 15.85 3.88
N GLU A 144 -0.56 16.03 4.94
CA GLU A 144 0.66 16.84 4.88
C GLU A 144 1.66 16.25 3.90
N HIS A 145 2.30 17.12 3.12
CA HIS A 145 3.34 16.71 2.20
C HIS A 145 4.52 16.04 2.93
N ALA A 146 5.02 14.94 2.37
CA ALA A 146 6.24 14.28 2.81
C ALA A 146 7.35 14.43 1.77
N GLU A 147 7.38 13.55 0.77
CA GLU A 147 8.39 13.53 -0.27
C GLU A 147 7.82 13.02 -1.59
N HIS A 148 8.46 13.35 -2.72
CA HIS A 148 8.10 12.84 -4.04
C HIS A 148 6.61 12.99 -4.41
N SER A 149 5.96 14.04 -3.89
CA SER A 149 4.52 14.32 -3.98
C SER A 149 3.57 13.39 -3.21
N TYR A 150 4.08 12.53 -2.35
CA TYR A 150 3.28 11.73 -1.43
C TYR A 150 3.04 12.49 -0.12
N THR A 151 1.99 12.07 0.57
CA THR A 151 1.62 12.59 1.88
C THR A 151 2.27 11.77 2.99
N ARG A 152 2.31 12.31 4.21
CA ARG A 152 2.70 11.54 5.41
C ARG A 152 1.77 10.36 5.63
N GLY A 153 0.48 10.49 5.30
CA GLY A 153 -0.50 9.41 5.32
C GLY A 153 -0.10 8.25 4.42
N ASP A 154 0.42 8.51 3.22
CA ASP A 154 0.87 7.46 2.29
C ASP A 154 2.06 6.68 2.85
N LEU A 155 3.04 7.41 3.42
CA LEU A 155 4.22 6.81 4.04
C LEU A 155 3.84 6.00 5.30
N ALA A 156 2.93 6.52 6.12
CA ALA A 156 2.42 5.81 7.29
C ALA A 156 1.65 4.54 6.87
N ASN A 157 0.80 4.63 5.83
CA ASN A 157 0.07 3.48 5.29
C ASN A 157 1.03 2.39 4.80
N LEU A 158 2.09 2.78 4.09
CA LEU A 158 3.17 1.88 3.70
C LEU A 158 3.82 1.22 4.93
N GLY A 159 4.23 1.99 5.92
CA GLY A 159 4.88 1.49 7.13
C GLY A 159 4.04 0.47 7.89
N VAL A 160 2.72 0.73 8.01
CA VAL A 160 1.77 -0.21 8.65
C VAL A 160 1.77 -1.55 7.92
N TRP A 161 1.61 -1.56 6.59
CA TRP A 161 1.51 -2.81 5.85
C TRP A 161 2.85 -3.54 5.69
N GLN A 162 3.97 -2.82 5.67
CA GLN A 162 5.29 -3.42 5.78
C GLN A 162 5.48 -4.13 7.12
N ALA A 163 5.08 -3.49 8.22
CA ALA A 163 5.09 -4.11 9.55
C ALA A 163 4.20 -5.36 9.61
N MET A 164 3.02 -5.35 8.97
CA MET A 164 2.17 -6.55 8.87
C MET A 164 2.85 -7.70 8.12
N GLY A 165 3.57 -7.39 7.03
CA GLY A 165 4.37 -8.38 6.30
C GLY A 165 5.49 -8.98 7.15
N MET A 166 6.18 -8.16 7.93
CA MET A 166 7.21 -8.63 8.85
C MET A 166 6.61 -9.45 10.00
N ALA A 167 5.49 -9.02 10.57
CA ALA A 167 4.77 -9.72 11.64
C ALA A 167 4.36 -11.14 11.21
N ARG A 168 3.97 -11.29 9.93
CA ARG A 168 3.69 -12.60 9.33
C ARG A 168 4.90 -13.52 9.36
N VAL A 169 6.09 -13.02 9.06
CA VAL A 169 7.33 -13.82 9.13
C VAL A 169 7.59 -14.22 10.58
N TRP A 170 7.56 -13.26 11.52
CA TRP A 170 7.75 -13.52 12.96
C TRP A 170 6.84 -14.61 13.50
N GLN A 171 5.57 -14.61 13.10
CA GLN A 171 4.60 -15.63 13.53
C GLN A 171 5.01 -17.06 13.12
N ASN A 172 5.58 -17.21 11.92
CA ASN A 172 5.87 -18.51 11.32
C ASN A 172 7.29 -19.01 11.57
N LEU A 173 8.20 -18.17 12.08
CA LEU A 173 9.58 -18.59 12.36
C LEU A 173 9.60 -19.65 13.46
N PRO A 174 10.29 -20.78 13.33
CA PRO A 174 10.46 -21.72 14.45
C PRO A 174 11.30 -21.07 15.56
N VAL A 175 11.02 -21.36 16.84
CA VAL A 175 11.77 -20.79 17.99
C VAL A 175 13.27 -21.08 17.85
N GLN A 176 13.62 -22.25 17.31
CA GLN A 176 15.00 -22.68 17.07
C GLN A 176 15.76 -21.73 16.13
N ALA A 177 15.08 -21.08 15.18
CA ALA A 177 15.71 -20.08 14.30
C ALA A 177 16.11 -18.79 15.05
N LEU A 178 15.67 -18.62 16.30
CA LEU A 178 15.96 -17.45 17.14
C LEU A 178 17.00 -17.74 18.23
N ILE A 179 17.38 -19.00 18.42
CA ILE A 179 18.36 -19.39 19.46
C ILE A 179 19.75 -19.34 18.84
N ASN A 180 20.55 -18.33 19.24
CA ASN A 180 21.93 -18.12 18.79
C ASN A 180 22.11 -18.20 17.25
N PRO A 181 21.33 -17.44 16.46
CA PRO A 181 21.43 -17.49 15.00
C PRO A 181 22.83 -17.04 14.56
N SER A 182 23.38 -17.72 13.55
CA SER A 182 24.62 -17.27 12.90
C SER A 182 24.39 -15.92 12.20
N GLU A 183 25.46 -15.19 11.87
CA GLU A 183 25.32 -13.94 11.09
C GLU A 183 24.67 -14.18 9.72
N ALA A 184 24.95 -15.32 9.10
CA ALA A 184 24.30 -15.73 7.85
C ALA A 184 22.80 -15.96 8.05
N ASP A 185 22.40 -16.60 9.14
CA ASP A 185 20.98 -16.81 9.46
C ASP A 185 20.27 -15.49 9.74
N LYS A 186 20.88 -14.57 10.49
CA LYS A 186 20.33 -13.23 10.74
C LYS A 186 20.12 -12.47 9.44
N LYS A 187 21.11 -12.47 8.54
CA LYS A 187 21.03 -11.83 7.22
C LYS A 187 19.90 -12.44 6.38
N ARG A 188 19.79 -13.76 6.34
CA ARG A 188 18.73 -14.46 5.60
C ARG A 188 17.34 -14.19 6.18
N LEU A 189 17.20 -14.14 7.50
CA LEU A 189 15.95 -13.74 8.15
C LEU A 189 15.55 -12.31 7.78
N GLN A 190 16.51 -11.38 7.77
CA GLN A 190 16.27 -10.00 7.33
C GLN A 190 15.73 -9.95 5.90
N PHE A 191 16.29 -10.75 4.98
CA PHE A 191 15.77 -10.82 3.61
C PHE A 191 14.32 -11.30 3.55
N PHE A 192 13.95 -12.29 4.37
CA PHE A 192 12.56 -12.74 4.44
C PHE A 192 11.62 -11.69 5.01
N PHE A 193 12.05 -10.95 6.03
CA PHE A 193 11.29 -9.82 6.57
C PHE A 193 11.06 -8.75 5.51
N ASP A 194 12.12 -8.31 4.82
CA ASP A 194 12.04 -7.26 3.82
C ASP A 194 11.22 -7.68 2.59
N TYR A 195 11.36 -8.95 2.16
CA TYR A 195 10.58 -9.51 1.06
C TYR A 195 9.08 -9.48 1.36
N TRP A 196 8.68 -10.03 2.50
CA TRP A 196 7.26 -10.05 2.87
C TRP A 196 6.74 -8.66 3.24
N ALA A 197 7.58 -7.77 3.75
CA ALA A 197 7.21 -6.36 3.93
C ALA A 197 6.85 -5.70 2.58
N ALA A 198 7.71 -5.86 1.56
CA ALA A 198 7.49 -5.28 0.23
C ALA A 198 6.24 -5.89 -0.45
N VAL A 199 6.12 -7.22 -0.51
CA VAL A 199 4.98 -7.90 -1.14
C VAL A 199 3.66 -7.58 -0.43
N THR A 200 3.66 -7.53 0.90
CA THR A 200 2.47 -7.16 1.69
C THR A 200 2.05 -5.73 1.42
N ALA A 201 3.01 -4.80 1.39
CA ALA A 201 2.74 -3.41 1.04
C ALA A 201 2.13 -3.28 -0.37
N LEU A 202 2.71 -3.98 -1.37
CA LEU A 202 2.19 -3.93 -2.73
C LEU A 202 0.74 -4.44 -2.85
N TYR A 203 0.28 -5.35 -1.99
CA TYR A 203 -1.11 -5.81 -2.01
C TYR A 203 -2.04 -4.95 -1.15
N TYR A 204 -1.69 -4.71 0.11
CA TYR A 204 -2.60 -4.16 1.12
C TYR A 204 -2.55 -2.63 1.25
N CYS A 205 -1.53 -1.95 0.72
CA CYS A 205 -1.50 -0.48 0.78
C CYS A 205 -2.66 0.16 0.02
N ALA A 206 -2.97 1.39 0.41
CA ALA A 206 -3.76 2.32 -0.39
C ALA A 206 -3.17 2.49 -1.81
N PRO A 207 -3.97 2.84 -2.84
CA PRO A 207 -3.43 3.12 -4.17
C PRO A 207 -2.21 4.06 -4.20
N PRO A 208 -2.21 5.25 -3.56
CA PRO A 208 -1.03 6.13 -3.55
C PRO A 208 0.15 5.52 -2.77
N ALA A 209 -0.08 4.93 -1.60
CA ALA A 209 0.95 4.26 -0.81
C ALA A 209 1.57 3.04 -1.53
N ARG A 210 0.78 2.31 -2.32
CA ARG A 210 1.26 1.20 -3.17
C ARG A 210 2.14 1.71 -4.30
N HIS A 211 1.73 2.80 -4.94
CA HIS A 211 2.54 3.44 -5.98
C HIS A 211 3.88 3.91 -5.40
N TRP A 212 3.87 4.42 -4.16
CA TRP A 212 5.09 4.73 -3.42
C TRP A 212 5.93 3.48 -3.10
N ALA A 213 5.31 2.40 -2.63
CA ALA A 213 5.99 1.12 -2.39
C ALA A 213 6.72 0.64 -3.65
N LEU A 214 6.02 0.63 -4.79
CA LEU A 214 6.59 0.23 -6.07
C LEU A 214 7.71 1.17 -6.53
N TRP A 215 7.58 2.48 -6.29
CA TRP A 215 8.66 3.42 -6.57
C TRP A 215 9.93 3.08 -5.78
N LEU A 216 9.80 2.72 -4.49
CA LEU A 216 10.92 2.29 -3.65
C LEU A 216 11.52 0.97 -4.12
N ASP A 217 10.68 0.04 -4.56
CA ASP A 217 11.12 -1.27 -5.05
C ASP A 217 11.90 -1.14 -6.37
N LEU A 218 11.44 -0.28 -7.28
CA LEU A 218 12.21 0.09 -8.48
C LEU A 218 13.47 0.90 -8.15
N ALA A 219 13.43 1.71 -7.08
CA ALA A 219 14.62 2.44 -6.62
C ALA A 219 15.74 1.51 -6.15
N ALA A 220 15.44 0.30 -5.69
CA ALA A 220 16.44 -0.67 -5.24
C ALA A 220 17.43 -1.11 -6.36
N PHE A 221 17.12 -0.82 -7.63
CA PHE A 221 18.03 -1.01 -8.77
C PHE A 221 19.08 0.10 -8.90
N GLU A 222 18.97 1.21 -8.16
CA GLU A 222 20.00 2.26 -8.18
C GLU A 222 21.32 1.78 -7.58
N GLU A 223 22.44 2.22 -8.17
CA GLU A 223 23.80 1.84 -7.77
C GLU A 223 24.06 2.04 -6.27
N LYS A 224 23.57 3.15 -5.69
CA LYS A 224 23.75 3.47 -4.26
C LYS A 224 23.13 2.43 -3.33
N TYR A 225 22.17 1.63 -3.79
CA TYR A 225 21.52 0.59 -2.99
C TYR A 225 22.03 -0.80 -3.30
N ARG A 226 22.96 -0.98 -4.24
CA ARG A 226 23.45 -2.31 -4.65
C ARG A 226 23.91 -3.18 -3.48
N LYS A 227 24.50 -2.57 -2.44
CA LYS A 227 25.01 -3.27 -1.24
C LYS A 227 24.07 -3.19 -0.04
N ALA A 228 22.88 -2.62 -0.19
CA ALA A 228 21.92 -2.52 0.91
C ALA A 228 21.24 -3.87 1.14
N LEU A 229 21.10 -4.28 2.41
CA LEU A 229 20.49 -5.57 2.76
C LEU A 229 19.05 -5.70 2.24
N PHE A 230 18.30 -4.60 2.18
CA PHE A 230 16.93 -4.60 1.68
C PHE A 230 16.83 -4.66 0.14
N ALA A 231 17.95 -4.53 -0.59
CA ALA A 231 17.91 -4.31 -2.04
C ALA A 231 17.42 -5.53 -2.80
N GLY A 232 17.96 -6.73 -2.52
CA GLY A 232 17.52 -7.98 -3.16
C GLY A 232 16.01 -8.23 -3.00
N PRO A 233 15.48 -8.23 -1.76
CA PRO A 233 14.05 -8.44 -1.53
C PRO A 233 13.15 -7.42 -2.24
N ARG A 234 13.57 -6.15 -2.31
CA ARG A 234 12.86 -5.10 -3.03
C ARG A 234 12.97 -5.21 -4.55
N ARG A 235 14.13 -5.61 -5.07
CA ARG A 235 14.33 -5.83 -6.52
C ARG A 235 13.39 -6.90 -7.04
N VAL A 236 13.23 -8.00 -6.32
CA VAL A 236 12.24 -9.04 -6.62
C VAL A 236 10.82 -8.47 -6.74
N ALA A 237 10.43 -7.58 -5.83
CA ALA A 237 9.13 -6.92 -5.88
C ALA A 237 9.01 -5.95 -7.08
N GLY A 238 10.09 -5.28 -7.45
CA GLY A 238 10.19 -4.48 -8.67
C GLY A 238 10.11 -5.33 -9.95
N GLU A 239 10.81 -6.46 -10.00
CA GLU A 239 10.80 -7.41 -11.12
C GLU A 239 9.42 -8.00 -11.37
N LEU A 240 8.68 -8.32 -10.30
CA LEU A 240 7.27 -8.71 -10.43
C LEU A 240 6.48 -7.69 -11.25
N PHE A 241 6.65 -6.39 -10.96
CA PHE A 241 6.00 -5.34 -11.73
C PHE A 241 6.51 -5.25 -13.17
N LEU A 242 7.82 -5.31 -13.37
CA LEU A 242 8.41 -5.26 -14.72
C LEU A 242 7.90 -6.41 -15.59
N VAL A 243 7.89 -7.63 -15.06
CA VAL A 243 7.36 -8.82 -15.75
C VAL A 243 5.87 -8.66 -16.06
N GLU A 244 5.08 -8.15 -15.11
CA GLU A 244 3.65 -7.96 -15.31
C GLU A 244 3.35 -6.95 -16.44
N VAL A 245 4.06 -5.81 -16.47
CA VAL A 245 3.89 -4.79 -17.51
C VAL A 245 4.40 -5.29 -18.86
N LEU A 246 5.55 -5.98 -18.90
CA LEU A 246 6.10 -6.51 -20.16
C LEU A 246 5.20 -7.59 -20.77
N ASN A 247 4.57 -8.41 -19.94
CA ASN A 247 3.66 -9.46 -20.41
C ASN A 247 2.28 -8.91 -20.82
N ASN A 248 1.89 -7.73 -20.35
CA ASN A 248 0.54 -7.18 -20.55
C ASN A 248 0.55 -5.66 -20.77
N PRO A 249 1.31 -5.14 -21.75
CA PRO A 249 1.54 -3.70 -21.91
C PRO A 249 0.27 -2.91 -22.17
N GLU A 250 -0.70 -3.49 -22.89
CA GLU A 250 -2.00 -2.89 -23.18
C GLU A 250 -2.87 -2.69 -21.93
N SER A 251 -2.59 -3.45 -20.88
CA SER A 251 -3.28 -3.34 -19.60
C SER A 251 -2.71 -2.22 -18.71
N TYR A 252 -1.57 -1.63 -19.08
CA TYR A 252 -0.86 -0.58 -18.34
C TYR A 252 -0.59 0.67 -19.21
N PRO A 253 -1.63 1.33 -19.76
CA PRO A 253 -1.46 2.50 -20.61
C PRO A 253 -0.75 3.67 -19.91
N SER A 254 -0.76 3.73 -18.57
CA SER A 254 -0.06 4.77 -17.80
C SER A 254 1.45 4.55 -17.70
N VAL A 255 1.95 3.37 -18.11
CA VAL A 255 3.36 2.98 -18.06
C VAL A 255 3.90 2.94 -19.50
N SER A 256 4.68 3.93 -19.89
CA SER A 256 5.23 3.98 -21.25
C SER A 256 6.50 3.16 -21.34
N LEU A 257 6.46 2.02 -22.01
CA LEU A 257 7.66 1.23 -22.27
C LEU A 257 8.67 2.01 -23.14
N PRO A 258 9.98 1.79 -22.96
CA PRO A 258 11.00 2.48 -23.75
C PRO A 258 10.85 2.13 -25.23
N THR A 259 10.82 3.15 -26.08
CA THR A 259 10.75 2.99 -27.54
C THR A 259 12.13 2.80 -28.19
N THR A 260 13.19 3.19 -27.48
CA THR A 260 14.58 2.96 -27.86
C THR A 260 15.14 1.80 -27.05
N PRO A 261 15.99 0.93 -27.64
CA PRO A 261 16.68 -0.11 -26.89
C PRO A 261 17.40 0.48 -25.68
N LEU A 262 17.15 -0.09 -24.51
CA LEU A 262 17.92 0.23 -23.32
C LEU A 262 19.29 -0.45 -23.44
N GLY A 263 20.33 0.22 -22.95
CA GLY A 263 21.65 -0.40 -22.83
C GLY A 263 21.66 -1.49 -21.76
N GLU A 264 22.79 -2.18 -21.64
CA GLU A 264 23.02 -3.12 -20.54
C GLU A 264 23.40 -2.37 -19.24
N PRO A 265 23.03 -2.89 -18.05
CA PRO A 265 22.22 -4.09 -17.86
C PRO A 265 20.70 -3.78 -18.01
N LEU A 266 20.00 -4.62 -18.79
CA LEU A 266 18.65 -4.32 -19.28
C LEU A 266 17.60 -4.17 -18.18
N VAL A 267 17.60 -5.06 -17.17
CA VAL A 267 16.58 -5.07 -16.11
C VAL A 267 16.67 -3.81 -15.25
N GLU A 268 17.88 -3.44 -14.82
CA GLU A 268 18.16 -2.22 -14.08
C GLU A 268 17.71 -0.99 -14.87
N ASN A 269 18.11 -0.90 -16.14
CA ASN A 269 17.78 0.25 -16.97
C ASN A 269 16.27 0.37 -17.19
N LEU A 270 15.56 -0.75 -17.32
CA LEU A 270 14.10 -0.78 -17.41
C LEU A 270 13.45 -0.36 -16.09
N ALA A 271 13.93 -0.87 -14.95
CA ALA A 271 13.45 -0.49 -13.62
C ALA A 271 13.57 1.02 -13.40
N LEU A 272 14.74 1.58 -13.73
CA LEU A 272 15.01 3.02 -13.59
C LEU A 272 14.21 3.87 -14.58
N HIS A 273 13.92 3.34 -15.77
CA HIS A 273 13.00 4.00 -16.72
C HIS A 273 11.59 4.06 -16.15
N CYS A 274 11.03 2.93 -15.70
CA CYS A 274 9.71 2.89 -15.07
C CYS A 274 9.65 3.80 -13.84
N LYS A 275 10.65 3.75 -12.94
CA LYS A 275 10.74 4.64 -11.77
C LYS A 275 10.61 6.12 -12.13
N LYS A 276 11.30 6.57 -13.18
CA LYS A 276 11.24 7.96 -13.66
C LYS A 276 9.86 8.35 -14.20
N GLN A 277 9.06 7.39 -14.64
CA GLN A 277 7.68 7.65 -15.07
C GLN A 277 6.74 7.79 -13.89
N PHE A 278 6.91 6.98 -12.85
CA PHE A 278 6.12 7.08 -11.62
C PHE A 278 6.30 8.42 -10.92
N SER A 279 7.46 9.08 -11.06
CA SER A 279 7.63 10.44 -10.54
C SER A 279 6.94 11.52 -11.38
N ARG A 280 6.47 11.20 -12.60
CA ARG A 280 5.89 12.14 -13.56
C ARG A 280 4.39 11.93 -13.79
N SER A 281 3.94 10.68 -13.82
CA SER A 281 2.53 10.29 -13.94
C SER A 281 2.05 9.80 -12.58
N LYS A 282 1.05 10.48 -12.02
CA LYS A 282 0.62 10.21 -10.63
C LYS A 282 -0.51 9.20 -10.50
N HIS A 283 -1.15 8.77 -11.59
CA HIS A 283 -2.43 8.09 -11.43
C HIS A 283 -2.56 6.92 -12.39
N TRP A 284 -2.41 5.73 -11.84
CA TRP A 284 -3.02 4.54 -12.41
C TRP A 284 -4.53 4.71 -12.44
N THR A 285 -5.15 4.04 -13.40
CA THR A 285 -6.58 3.81 -13.43
C THR A 285 -6.97 2.67 -12.48
N VAL A 286 -8.25 2.55 -12.14
CA VAL A 286 -8.76 1.41 -11.34
C VAL A 286 -8.46 0.05 -11.99
N PRO A 287 -8.61 -0.13 -13.32
CA PRO A 287 -8.20 -1.37 -13.98
C PRO A 287 -6.73 -1.73 -13.80
N GLU A 288 -5.81 -0.77 -13.94
CA GLU A 288 -4.37 -0.97 -13.75
C GLU A 288 -4.04 -1.37 -12.31
N GLU A 289 -4.62 -0.64 -11.36
CA GLU A 289 -4.46 -0.91 -9.93
C GLU A 289 -4.98 -2.31 -9.56
N LYS A 290 -6.20 -2.65 -9.99
CA LYS A 290 -6.84 -3.94 -9.74
C LYS A 290 -6.03 -5.09 -10.32
N ARG A 291 -5.54 -4.91 -11.55
CA ARG A 291 -4.75 -5.91 -12.25
C ARG A 291 -3.43 -6.16 -11.54
N PHE A 292 -2.69 -5.10 -11.21
CA PHE A 292 -1.43 -5.25 -10.51
C PHE A 292 -1.61 -5.89 -9.13
N ARG A 293 -2.64 -5.47 -8.38
CA ARG A 293 -2.95 -6.04 -7.08
C ARG A 293 -3.29 -7.54 -7.18
N LEU A 294 -3.98 -7.97 -8.23
CA LEU A 294 -4.21 -9.39 -8.51
C LEU A 294 -2.91 -10.14 -8.87
N ALA A 295 -2.02 -9.53 -9.65
CA ALA A 295 -0.72 -10.11 -9.97
C ALA A 295 0.12 -10.32 -8.69
N VAL A 296 0.16 -9.32 -7.79
CA VAL A 296 0.81 -9.44 -6.48
C VAL A 296 0.21 -10.56 -5.64
N LYS A 297 -1.12 -10.68 -5.58
CA LYS A 297 -1.79 -11.76 -4.86
C LYS A 297 -1.40 -13.14 -5.38
N THR A 298 -1.38 -13.29 -6.70
CA THR A 298 -1.03 -14.54 -7.39
C THR A 298 0.44 -14.89 -7.14
N PHE A 299 1.31 -13.89 -7.24
CA PHE A 299 2.73 -14.03 -6.95
C PHE A 299 2.97 -14.45 -5.49
N ALA A 300 2.31 -13.80 -4.52
CA ALA A 300 2.43 -14.13 -3.10
C ALA A 300 1.98 -15.58 -2.81
N ALA A 301 0.90 -16.04 -3.45
CA ALA A 301 0.41 -17.40 -3.30
C ALA A 301 1.38 -18.44 -3.91
N ALA A 302 1.94 -18.15 -5.09
CA ALA A 302 2.92 -19.03 -5.74
C ALA A 302 4.25 -19.14 -4.96
N ASN A 303 4.56 -18.12 -4.15
CA ASN A 303 5.81 -17.97 -3.41
C ASN A 303 5.58 -18.05 -1.89
N GLU A 304 4.53 -18.72 -1.43
CA GLU A 304 4.25 -18.83 0.01
C GLU A 304 5.41 -19.51 0.77
N ARG A 305 6.10 -20.42 0.09
CA ARG A 305 7.18 -21.25 0.66
C ARG A 305 8.58 -20.67 0.51
N THR A 306 8.75 -19.45 -0.02
CA THR A 306 10.08 -18.82 -0.23
C THR A 306 11.01 -18.89 0.98
N VAL A 307 10.46 -18.78 2.20
CA VAL A 307 11.23 -18.92 3.45
C VAL A 307 11.88 -20.31 3.58
N LYS A 308 11.14 -21.36 3.20
CA LYS A 308 11.58 -22.75 3.19
C LYS A 308 12.47 -23.04 1.98
N ASP A 309 12.20 -22.40 0.84
CA ASP A 309 12.81 -22.69 -0.46
C ASP A 309 14.12 -21.93 -0.72
N GLY A 310 14.88 -21.59 0.34
CA GLY A 310 16.20 -21.00 0.15
C GLY A 310 16.23 -19.49 -0.12
N GLY A 311 15.08 -18.84 -0.34
CA GLY A 311 15.03 -17.43 -0.74
C GLY A 311 14.95 -17.20 -2.25
N THR A 312 14.79 -18.25 -3.06
CA THR A 312 14.46 -18.09 -4.48
C THR A 312 12.95 -17.94 -4.65
N VAL A 313 12.54 -16.99 -5.49
CA VAL A 313 11.13 -16.79 -5.87
C VAL A 313 10.93 -17.12 -7.35
N ARG A 314 9.71 -17.48 -7.72
CA ARG A 314 9.28 -17.67 -9.10
C ARG A 314 8.42 -16.49 -9.55
N LEU A 315 8.87 -15.83 -10.62
CA LEU A 315 8.18 -14.73 -11.28
C LEU A 315 7.04 -15.24 -12.20
N PRO A 316 6.06 -14.39 -12.56
CA PRO A 316 4.91 -14.80 -13.39
C PRO A 316 5.28 -15.38 -14.77
N ASN A 317 6.41 -14.96 -15.35
CA ASN A 317 6.93 -15.51 -16.62
C ASN A 317 7.69 -16.84 -16.45
N GLY A 318 7.75 -17.39 -15.23
CA GLY A 318 8.44 -18.63 -14.93
C GLY A 318 9.93 -18.50 -14.63
N LEU A 319 10.51 -17.30 -14.76
CA LEU A 319 11.88 -17.04 -14.31
C LEU A 319 11.98 -17.11 -12.79
N SER A 320 13.21 -17.30 -12.31
CA SER A 320 13.52 -17.29 -10.88
C SER A 320 14.37 -16.07 -10.54
N ALA A 321 14.17 -15.52 -9.34
CA ALA A 321 14.95 -14.41 -8.81
C ALA A 321 15.33 -14.70 -7.36
N SER A 322 16.51 -14.25 -6.93
CA SER A 322 16.96 -14.39 -5.55
C SER A 322 16.55 -13.18 -4.72
N ILE A 323 16.05 -13.42 -3.50
CA ILE A 323 15.94 -12.33 -2.52
C ILE A 323 17.29 -11.99 -1.87
N ASP A 324 18.31 -12.84 -2.01
CA ASP A 324 19.68 -12.55 -1.58
C ASP A 324 20.41 -11.81 -2.72
N PRO A 325 20.77 -10.53 -2.53
CA PRO A 325 21.44 -9.73 -3.56
C PRO A 325 22.85 -10.22 -3.92
N ASP A 326 23.45 -11.12 -3.13
CA ASP A 326 24.76 -11.69 -3.42
C ASP A 326 24.68 -13.02 -4.21
N ALA A 327 23.48 -13.53 -4.48
CA ALA A 327 23.25 -14.81 -5.15
C ALA A 327 22.82 -14.70 -6.63
N ASP A 328 22.53 -13.48 -7.12
CA ASP A 328 22.21 -13.16 -8.52
C ASP A 328 23.45 -12.70 -9.31
#